data_AF-A0A726PRV2-F1
#
_entry.id   AF-A0A726PRV2-F1
#
_cell.length_a   1.000
_cell.length_b   1.000
_cell.length_c   1.000
_cell.angle_alpha   90.00
_cell.angle_beta   90.00
_cell.angle_gamma   90.00
#
_symmetry.space_group_name_H-M   'P 1'
#
loop_
_entity.id
_entity.type
_entity.pdbx_description
1 polymer ?
#
loop_
_entity_poly.entity_id
_entity_poly.type
_entity_poly.pdbx_seq_one_letter_code
_entity_poly.pdbx_strand_id
1 'polypeptide(L)'
;MIMNDIITVTEAAQLLELTPQRVRTMCKQGSIDAYQSGRTWLIKSSSVEKLMLVNSLSDAQNSYSMLASEPKNKPKALSFFSGAMGLDLGIEQAGFETLLASEIDKAARDTILSNRPNMALIGDIRDYTTEDILKLAGVSSGNEIDLIMGGPPCQAFSTAGKRLGLEDERGNVFIKYLDVALDIRPKYIVIENVRGLLSAPMKHRPHNERGEGLPPLKSEEQPGG
;
A
#
# COMPACT_ATOMS: atom_id res chain seq x y z
N MET A 1 -15.46 36.19 14.93
CA MET A 1 -15.95 37.20 13.96
C MET A 1 -17.11 36.54 13.25
N ILE A 2 -18.35 37.02 13.44
CA ILE A 2 -19.53 36.39 12.84
C ILE A 2 -19.46 36.68 11.33
N MET A 3 -19.07 35.70 10.53
CA MET A 3 -19.13 35.85 9.07
C MET A 3 -20.60 36.01 8.67
N ASN A 4 -20.88 36.98 7.82
CA ASN A 4 -22.18 37.06 7.15
C ASN A 4 -22.50 35.69 6.55
N ASP A 5 -23.75 35.25 6.68
CA ASP A 5 -24.18 33.92 6.24
C ASP A 5 -24.01 33.73 4.71
N ILE A 6 -23.87 34.85 3.99
CA ILE A 6 -23.71 34.92 2.54
C ILE A 6 -22.54 35.84 2.19
N ILE A 7 -21.69 35.38 1.27
CA ILE A 7 -20.57 36.12 0.69
C ILE A 7 -20.64 36.17 -0.83
N THR A 8 -19.92 37.13 -1.42
CA THR A 8 -19.80 37.31 -2.86
C THR A 8 -18.78 36.35 -3.48
N VAL A 9 -18.83 36.21 -4.80
CA VAL A 9 -17.81 35.48 -5.59
C VAL A 9 -16.40 35.99 -5.32
N THR A 10 -16.22 37.30 -5.17
CA THR A 10 -14.90 37.91 -4.98
C THR A 10 -14.33 37.56 -3.60
N GLU A 11 -15.17 37.62 -2.56
CA GLU A 11 -14.79 37.23 -1.20
C GLU A 11 -14.49 35.73 -1.12
N ALA A 12 -15.34 34.88 -1.72
CA ALA A 12 -15.10 33.44 -1.79
C ALA A 12 -13.82 33.09 -2.57
N ALA A 13 -13.49 33.85 -3.62
CA ALA A 13 -12.27 33.68 -4.41
C ALA A 13 -11.02 34.02 -3.60
N GLN A 14 -11.04 35.11 -2.82
CA GLN A 14 -9.95 35.46 -1.91
C GLN A 14 -9.76 34.42 -0.83
N LEU A 15 -10.86 33.95 -0.23
CA LEU A 15 -10.82 32.90 0.78
C LEU A 15 -10.22 31.63 0.20
N LEU A 16 -10.78 31.07 -0.87
CA LEU A 16 -10.33 29.78 -1.42
C LEU A 16 -9.01 29.85 -2.20
N GLU A 17 -8.36 31.02 -2.29
CA GLU A 17 -7.19 31.28 -3.13
C GLU A 17 -7.41 30.89 -4.61
N LEU A 18 -8.62 31.13 -5.13
CA LEU A 18 -9.03 30.81 -6.50
C LEU A 18 -9.32 32.07 -7.31
N THR A 19 -9.39 31.93 -8.63
CA THR A 19 -9.89 33.03 -9.48
C THR A 19 -11.42 33.18 -9.33
N PRO A 20 -11.96 34.41 -9.42
CA PRO A 20 -13.42 34.63 -9.42
C PRO A 20 -14.14 33.83 -10.51
N GLN A 21 -13.48 33.58 -11.64
CA GLN A 21 -14.06 32.79 -12.72
C GLN A 21 -14.22 31.31 -12.33
N ARG A 22 -13.24 30.74 -11.62
CA ARG A 22 -13.33 29.36 -11.12
C ARG A 22 -14.47 29.21 -10.10
N VAL A 23 -14.60 30.18 -9.19
CA VAL A 23 -15.70 30.20 -8.20
C VAL A 23 -17.07 30.29 -8.88
N ARG A 24 -17.23 31.10 -9.94
CA ARG A 24 -18.48 31.13 -10.73
C ARG A 24 -18.79 29.79 -11.40
N THR A 25 -17.78 29.08 -11.89
CA THR A 25 -17.96 27.74 -12.45
C THR A 25 -18.44 26.76 -11.38
N MET A 26 -17.87 26.81 -10.18
CA MET A 26 -18.30 25.98 -9.04
C MET A 26 -19.76 26.26 -8.65
N CYS A 27 -20.18 27.52 -8.66
CA CYS A 27 -21.58 27.90 -8.42
C CYS A 27 -22.51 27.30 -9.48
N LYS A 28 -22.14 27.37 -10.76
CA LYS A 28 -22.92 26.78 -11.87
C LYS A 28 -23.02 25.26 -11.80
N GLN A 29 -21.97 24.60 -11.32
CA GLN A 29 -21.88 23.14 -11.22
C GLN A 29 -22.49 22.59 -9.93
N GLY A 30 -22.93 23.45 -9.01
CA GLY A 30 -23.47 23.05 -7.71
C GLY A 30 -22.41 22.50 -6.75
N SER A 31 -21.12 22.74 -7.01
CA SER A 31 -20.01 22.29 -6.15
C SER A 31 -19.85 23.16 -4.90
N ILE A 32 -20.54 24.30 -4.85
CA ILE A 32 -20.60 25.22 -3.71
C ILE A 32 -22.04 25.70 -3.56
N ASP A 33 -22.55 25.75 -2.33
CA ASP A 33 -23.93 26.16 -2.07
C ASP A 33 -24.07 27.67 -2.36
N ALA A 34 -24.74 27.98 -3.46
CA ALA A 34 -24.90 29.33 -3.97
C ALA A 34 -26.22 29.50 -4.71
N TYR A 35 -26.74 30.72 -4.72
CA TYR A 35 -27.93 31.09 -5.48
C TYR A 35 -27.70 32.39 -6.25
N GLN A 36 -28.48 32.59 -7.31
CA GLN A 36 -28.41 33.83 -8.10
C GLN A 36 -29.42 34.85 -7.60
N SER A 37 -28.95 36.08 -7.43
CA SER A 37 -29.80 37.26 -7.30
C SER A 37 -29.50 38.19 -8.47
N GLY A 38 -30.39 38.18 -9.47
CA GLY A 38 -30.18 38.85 -10.75
C GLY A 38 -28.99 38.26 -11.52
N ARG A 39 -27.94 39.06 -11.72
CA ARG A 39 -26.70 38.65 -12.42
C ARG A 39 -25.57 38.24 -11.47
N THR A 40 -25.82 38.29 -10.17
CA THR A 40 -24.78 38.08 -9.14
C THR A 40 -25.01 36.75 -8.43
N TRP A 41 -23.92 36.03 -8.19
CA TRP A 41 -23.92 34.83 -7.34
C TRP A 41 -23.69 35.22 -5.88
N LEU A 42 -24.53 34.68 -5.01
CA LEU A 42 -24.46 34.78 -3.56
C LEU A 42 -24.18 33.38 -3.01
N ILE A 43 -23.12 33.25 -2.21
CA ILE A 43 -22.55 31.97 -1.79
C ILE A 43 -22.69 31.85 -0.28
N LYS A 44 -23.13 30.69 0.24
CA LYS A 44 -23.15 30.47 1.70
C LYS A 44 -21.74 30.31 2.24
N SER A 45 -21.42 31.07 3.28
CA SER A 45 -20.10 31.05 3.94
C SER A 45 -19.71 29.66 4.46
N SER A 46 -20.66 28.93 5.03
CA SER A 46 -20.45 27.56 5.54
C SER A 46 -20.03 26.56 4.46
N SER A 47 -20.48 26.75 3.22
CA SER A 47 -20.05 25.89 2.10
C SER A 47 -18.61 26.18 1.68
N VAL A 48 -18.14 27.42 1.87
CA VAL A 48 -16.77 27.84 1.57
C VAL A 48 -15.84 27.32 2.66
N GLU A 49 -16.22 27.45 3.93
CA GLU A 49 -15.48 26.91 5.08
C GLU A 49 -15.28 25.40 4.98
N LYS A 50 -16.32 24.66 4.58
CA LYS A 50 -16.23 23.21 4.35
C LYS A 50 -15.20 22.88 3.26
N LEU A 51 -15.17 23.65 2.18
CA LEU A 51 -14.19 23.47 1.11
C LEU A 51 -12.78 23.82 1.57
N MET A 52 -12.60 24.80 2.44
CA MET A 52 -11.30 25.11 3.04
C MET A 52 -10.78 23.99 3.93
N LEU A 53 -11.64 23.40 4.77
CA LEU A 53 -11.27 22.25 5.59
C LEU A 53 -10.83 21.06 4.72
N VAL A 54 -11.54 20.80 3.62
CA VAL A 54 -11.17 19.77 2.66
C VAL A 54 -9.86 20.12 1.94
N ASN A 55 -9.67 21.38 1.54
CA ASN A 55 -8.45 21.82 0.86
C ASN A 55 -7.24 21.76 1.77
N SER A 56 -7.33 22.20 3.03
CA SER A 56 -6.24 22.09 4.01
C SER A 56 -5.84 20.64 4.29
N LEU A 57 -6.79 19.71 4.30
CA LEU A 57 -6.51 18.27 4.36
C LEU A 57 -5.87 17.78 3.04
N SER A 58 -6.30 18.32 1.91
CA SER A 58 -5.72 18.03 0.60
C SER A 58 -4.34 18.66 0.41
N ASP A 59 -4.01 19.78 1.05
CA ASP A 59 -2.73 20.48 0.91
C ASP A 59 -1.61 19.79 1.70
N ALA A 60 -1.97 19.19 2.83
CA ALA A 60 -1.13 18.19 3.50
C ALA A 60 -0.88 16.95 2.62
N GLN A 61 -1.79 16.64 1.68
CA GLN A 61 -1.61 15.58 0.67
C GLN A 61 -0.94 16.10 -0.63
N ASN A 62 -1.11 17.38 -1.00
CA ASN A 62 -0.70 17.96 -2.29
C ASN A 62 0.72 18.52 -2.29
N SER A 63 1.26 18.86 -1.12
CA SER A 63 2.70 19.12 -1.00
C SER A 63 3.55 17.89 -1.39
N TYR A 64 2.93 16.71 -1.43
CA TYR A 64 3.49 15.47 -2.00
C TYR A 64 3.22 15.30 -3.52
N SER A 65 2.13 15.84 -4.06
CA SER A 65 1.69 15.60 -5.45
C SER A 65 2.33 16.53 -6.49
N MET A 66 2.90 17.68 -6.09
CA MET A 66 3.63 18.60 -6.97
C MET A 66 4.91 18.01 -7.60
N LEU A 67 5.41 16.86 -7.10
CA LEU A 67 6.56 16.14 -7.67
C LEU A 67 6.18 15.10 -8.73
N ALA A 68 4.90 14.83 -8.96
CA ALA A 68 4.45 13.76 -9.84
C ALA A 68 3.66 14.31 -11.04
N SER A 69 4.35 14.63 -12.12
CA SER A 69 3.72 14.50 -13.44
C SER A 69 3.33 13.02 -13.60
N GLU A 70 2.03 12.70 -13.64
CA GLU A 70 1.53 11.33 -13.83
C GLU A 70 2.24 10.68 -15.03
N PRO A 71 3.15 9.72 -14.80
CA PRO A 71 3.86 9.08 -15.90
C PRO A 71 2.88 8.27 -16.72
N LYS A 72 2.99 8.33 -18.05
CA LYS A 72 2.09 7.64 -19.01
C LYS A 72 2.03 6.11 -18.86
N ASN A 73 2.87 5.51 -18.03
CA ASN A 73 2.83 4.12 -17.59
C ASN A 73 3.48 4.05 -16.19
N LYS A 74 2.67 3.85 -15.15
CA LYS A 74 3.20 3.58 -13.80
C LYS A 74 3.83 2.17 -13.78
N PRO A 75 5.02 1.98 -13.17
CA PRO A 75 5.56 0.65 -13.00
C PRO A 75 4.63 -0.20 -12.13
N LYS A 76 4.40 -1.45 -12.53
CA LYS A 76 3.37 -2.33 -11.97
C LYS A 76 3.92 -3.16 -10.81
N ALA A 77 3.17 -3.23 -9.72
CA ALA A 77 3.55 -3.95 -8.51
C ALA A 77 2.51 -5.00 -8.09
N LEU A 78 2.99 -6.12 -7.54
CA LEU A 78 2.18 -7.10 -6.81
C LEU A 78 2.59 -7.09 -5.33
N SER A 79 1.60 -7.05 -4.46
CA SER A 79 1.80 -7.01 -3.01
C SER A 79 1.35 -8.30 -2.35
N PHE A 80 2.21 -8.87 -1.51
CA PHE A 80 1.92 -10.06 -0.73
C PHE A 80 2.13 -9.80 0.75
N PHE A 81 1.27 -10.37 1.60
CA PHE A 81 1.27 -10.07 3.04
C PHE A 81 1.06 -8.57 3.29
N SER A 82 0.09 -7.99 2.59
CA SER A 82 -0.08 -6.53 2.48
C SER A 82 -0.49 -5.87 3.80
N GLY A 83 -1.01 -6.63 4.76
CA GLY A 83 -1.58 -6.12 5.99
C GLY A 83 -2.63 -5.05 5.67
N ALA A 84 -2.54 -3.89 6.32
CA ALA A 84 -3.41 -2.73 6.04
C ALA A 84 -2.82 -1.78 4.97
N MET A 85 -2.00 -2.27 4.03
CA MET A 85 -1.39 -1.51 2.91
C MET A 85 -0.27 -0.53 3.27
N GLY A 86 0.38 -0.68 4.43
CA GLY A 86 1.39 0.27 4.88
C GLY A 86 2.59 0.39 3.93
N LEU A 87 3.17 -0.74 3.54
CA LEU A 87 4.26 -0.80 2.56
C LEU A 87 3.79 -0.34 1.18
N ASP A 88 2.61 -0.80 0.78
CA ASP A 88 1.98 -0.52 -0.51
C ASP A 88 1.79 0.98 -0.74
N LEU A 89 1.29 1.70 0.26
CA LEU A 89 1.10 3.14 0.20
C LEU A 89 2.42 3.89 -0.02
N GLY A 90 3.52 3.44 0.58
CA GLY A 90 4.84 4.02 0.36
C GLY A 90 5.37 3.75 -1.05
N ILE A 91 5.13 2.55 -1.58
CA ILE A 91 5.53 2.16 -2.93
C ILE A 91 4.70 2.89 -4.00
N GLU A 92 3.41 3.09 -3.76
CA GLU A 92 2.55 3.92 -4.62
C GLU A 92 2.97 5.39 -4.60
N GLN A 93 3.36 5.92 -3.44
CA GLN A 93 3.95 7.26 -3.33
C GLN A 93 5.27 7.38 -4.11
N ALA A 94 6.01 6.28 -4.25
CA ALA A 94 7.20 6.22 -5.09
C ALA A 94 6.88 6.11 -6.61
N GLY A 95 5.59 6.08 -6.98
CA GLY A 95 5.12 6.13 -8.36
C GLY A 95 4.70 4.79 -8.97
N PHE A 96 4.71 3.70 -8.19
CA PHE A 96 4.22 2.39 -8.64
C PHE A 96 2.69 2.30 -8.60
N GLU A 97 2.15 1.37 -9.38
CA GLU A 97 0.75 0.97 -9.35
C GLU A 97 0.63 -0.43 -8.77
N THR A 98 0.00 -0.56 -7.60
CA THR A 98 -0.30 -1.87 -6.99
C THR A 98 -1.52 -2.48 -7.67
N LEU A 99 -1.31 -3.52 -8.48
CA LEU A 99 -2.37 -4.19 -9.24
C LEU A 99 -3.16 -5.20 -8.41
N LEU A 100 -2.49 -5.84 -7.45
CA LEU A 100 -3.05 -6.91 -6.63
C LEU A 100 -2.41 -6.91 -5.24
N ALA A 101 -3.22 -7.20 -4.24
CA ALA A 101 -2.82 -7.44 -2.85
C ALA A 101 -3.22 -8.86 -2.41
N SER A 102 -2.36 -9.50 -1.63
CA SER A 102 -2.62 -10.79 -0.97
C SER A 102 -2.57 -10.61 0.53
N GLU A 103 -3.67 -10.90 1.21
CA GLU A 103 -3.79 -10.79 2.66
C GLU A 103 -4.78 -11.82 3.20
N ILE A 104 -4.41 -12.54 4.25
CA ILE A 104 -5.23 -13.61 4.86
C ILE A 104 -6.03 -13.10 6.06
N ASP A 105 -5.53 -12.09 6.78
CA ASP A 105 -6.19 -11.53 7.94
C ASP A 105 -7.47 -10.79 7.54
N LYS A 106 -8.59 -11.20 8.15
CA LYS A 106 -9.90 -10.66 7.80
C LYS A 106 -10.01 -9.16 8.08
N ALA A 107 -9.47 -8.67 9.19
CA ALA A 107 -9.61 -7.26 9.56
C ALA A 107 -8.79 -6.35 8.62
N ALA A 108 -7.60 -6.81 8.25
CA ALA A 108 -6.76 -6.16 7.24
C ALA A 108 -7.46 -6.12 5.88
N ARG A 109 -8.03 -7.25 5.41
CA ARG A 109 -8.84 -7.30 4.18
C ARG A 109 -10.03 -6.35 4.21
N ASP A 110 -10.78 -6.30 5.31
CA ASP A 110 -11.92 -5.39 5.48
C ASP A 110 -11.46 -3.92 5.37
N THR A 111 -10.29 -3.60 5.92
CA THR A 111 -9.65 -2.28 5.81
C THR A 111 -9.25 -1.96 4.37
N ILE A 112 -8.62 -2.90 3.66
CA ILE A 112 -8.25 -2.76 2.24
C ILE A 112 -9.50 -2.44 1.42
N LEU A 113 -10.54 -3.26 1.51
CA LEU A 113 -11.75 -3.12 0.69
C LEU A 113 -12.55 -1.86 1.03
N SER A 114 -12.52 -1.41 2.28
CA SER A 114 -13.18 -0.16 2.68
C SER A 114 -12.52 1.07 2.05
N ASN A 115 -11.19 1.03 1.83
CA ASN A 115 -10.44 2.14 1.23
C ASN A 115 -10.25 1.97 -0.29
N ARG A 116 -10.25 0.74 -0.79
CA ARG A 116 -10.03 0.37 -2.20
C ARG A 116 -11.01 -0.73 -2.63
N PRO A 117 -12.29 -0.40 -2.88
CA PRO A 117 -13.32 -1.39 -3.16
C PRO A 117 -13.10 -2.19 -4.45
N ASN A 118 -12.25 -1.69 -5.36
CA ASN A 118 -11.93 -2.34 -6.63
C ASN A 118 -10.56 -3.04 -6.63
N MET A 119 -9.86 -3.12 -5.48
CA MET A 119 -8.57 -3.80 -5.40
C MET A 119 -8.73 -5.29 -5.70
N ALA A 120 -7.89 -5.84 -6.57
CA ALA A 120 -7.77 -7.29 -6.71
C ALA A 120 -7.15 -7.84 -5.41
N LEU A 121 -7.98 -8.45 -4.57
CA LEU A 121 -7.60 -8.87 -3.22
C LEU A 121 -7.74 -10.39 -3.05
N ILE A 122 -6.61 -11.09 -3.12
CA ILE A 122 -6.56 -12.55 -2.94
C ILE A 122 -6.28 -12.91 -1.49
N GLY A 123 -6.63 -14.14 -1.10
CA GLY A 123 -6.41 -14.67 0.25
C GLY A 123 -4.98 -15.17 0.44
N ASP A 124 -4.86 -16.38 0.99
CA ASP A 124 -3.60 -17.08 1.16
C ASP A 124 -2.94 -17.34 -0.20
N ILE A 125 -1.72 -16.85 -0.40
CA ILE A 125 -0.93 -17.04 -1.64
C ILE A 125 -0.76 -18.53 -2.02
N ARG A 126 -0.82 -19.45 -1.05
CA ARG A 126 -0.69 -20.89 -1.31
C ARG A 126 -1.85 -21.47 -2.12
N ASP A 127 -3.00 -20.81 -2.10
CA ASP A 127 -4.20 -21.25 -2.81
C ASP A 127 -4.21 -20.81 -4.29
N TYR A 128 -3.16 -20.10 -4.75
CA TYR A 128 -3.11 -19.53 -6.10
C TYR A 128 -1.85 -20.00 -6.86
N THR A 129 -2.04 -20.31 -8.14
CA THR A 129 -0.93 -20.49 -9.08
C THR A 129 -0.40 -19.13 -9.53
N THR A 130 0.80 -19.10 -10.11
CA THR A 130 1.37 -17.87 -10.69
C THR A 130 0.46 -17.33 -11.80
N GLU A 131 -0.13 -18.22 -12.60
CA GLU A 131 -1.10 -17.88 -13.64
C GLU A 131 -2.37 -17.25 -13.08
N ASP A 132 -2.90 -17.77 -11.97
CA ASP A 132 -4.07 -17.19 -11.30
C ASP A 132 -3.79 -15.77 -10.82
N ILE A 133 -2.61 -15.55 -10.21
CA ILE A 133 -2.18 -14.24 -9.72
C ILE A 133 -2.09 -13.24 -10.86
N LEU A 134 -1.42 -13.59 -11.97
CA LEU A 134 -1.29 -12.71 -13.13
C LEU A 134 -2.64 -12.37 -13.75
N LYS A 135 -3.52 -13.37 -13.89
CA LYS A 135 -4.88 -13.19 -14.40
C LYS A 135 -5.71 -12.26 -13.51
N LEU A 136 -5.66 -12.44 -12.20
CA LEU A 136 -6.38 -11.61 -11.23
C LEU A 136 -5.82 -10.18 -11.15
N ALA A 137 -4.52 -10.01 -11.35
CA ALA A 137 -3.86 -8.72 -11.50
C ALA A 137 -4.13 -8.04 -12.85
N GLY A 138 -4.85 -8.70 -13.78
CA GLY A 138 -5.20 -8.14 -15.08
C GLY A 138 -4.03 -8.02 -16.06
N VAL A 139 -2.99 -8.83 -15.89
CA VAL A 139 -1.81 -8.85 -16.78
C VAL A 139 -1.73 -10.17 -17.56
N SER A 140 -1.16 -10.11 -18.77
CA SER A 140 -1.06 -11.28 -19.64
C SER A 140 0.28 -12.02 -19.49
N SER A 141 1.28 -11.36 -18.91
CA SER A 141 2.62 -11.93 -18.73
C SER A 141 3.31 -11.36 -17.49
N GLY A 142 4.13 -12.18 -16.84
CA GLY A 142 5.00 -11.75 -15.74
C GLY A 142 5.99 -10.64 -16.11
N ASN A 143 6.36 -10.52 -17.39
CA ASN A 143 7.23 -9.44 -17.88
C ASN A 143 6.62 -8.04 -17.75
N GLU A 144 5.30 -7.95 -17.50
CA GLU A 144 4.62 -6.69 -17.21
C GLU A 144 4.78 -6.25 -15.75
N ILE A 145 5.25 -7.12 -14.86
CA ILE A 145 5.41 -6.82 -13.44
C ILE A 145 6.81 -6.25 -13.20
N ASP A 146 6.87 -5.04 -12.68
CA ASP A 146 8.14 -4.37 -12.34
C ASP A 146 8.60 -4.72 -10.92
N LEU A 147 7.66 -4.90 -10.00
CA LEU A 147 7.94 -5.10 -8.58
C LEU A 147 7.07 -6.20 -7.97
N ILE A 148 7.70 -7.06 -7.18
CA ILE A 148 7.00 -7.87 -6.18
C ILE A 148 7.47 -7.42 -4.80
N MET A 149 6.52 -7.14 -3.91
CA MET A 149 6.79 -6.70 -2.55
C MET A 149 6.02 -7.51 -1.52
N GLY A 150 6.56 -7.62 -0.31
CA GLY A 150 5.81 -8.19 0.80
C GLY A 150 6.59 -8.30 2.10
N GLY A 151 5.84 -8.45 3.20
CA GLY A 151 6.35 -8.71 4.55
C GLY A 151 6.01 -10.13 5.02
N PRO A 152 6.60 -11.19 4.42
CA PRO A 152 6.24 -12.55 4.76
C PRO A 152 6.61 -12.89 6.22
N PRO A 153 5.83 -13.76 6.90
CA PRO A 153 6.02 -14.04 8.31
C PRO A 153 7.41 -14.63 8.63
N CYS A 154 8.15 -13.99 9.53
CA CYS A 154 9.51 -14.37 9.96
C CYS A 154 9.61 -15.71 10.73
N GLN A 155 8.49 -16.37 11.04
CA GLN A 155 8.48 -17.45 12.04
C GLN A 155 9.23 -18.73 11.62
N ALA A 156 9.55 -18.89 10.33
CA ALA A 156 10.45 -19.94 9.85
C ALA A 156 11.88 -19.82 10.41
N PHE A 157 12.27 -18.62 10.85
CA PHE A 157 13.64 -18.26 11.23
C PHE A 157 13.78 -17.81 12.70
N SER A 158 12.67 -17.66 13.44
CA SER A 158 12.66 -17.07 14.79
C SER A 158 12.81 -18.08 15.92
N THR A 159 13.56 -17.64 16.94
CA THR A 159 13.88 -18.31 18.19
C THR A 159 12.65 -18.65 19.07
N ALA A 160 11.48 -18.05 18.82
CA ALA A 160 10.32 -18.12 19.73
C ALA A 160 9.21 -19.11 19.31
N GLY A 161 9.30 -19.76 18.15
CA GLY A 161 8.36 -20.81 17.70
C GLY A 161 8.92 -22.22 17.88
N LYS A 162 8.11 -23.27 17.68
CA LYS A 162 8.54 -24.69 17.73
C LYS A 162 9.60 -25.11 16.68
N ARG A 163 10.19 -24.15 15.94
CA ARG A 163 11.44 -24.24 15.16
C ARG A 163 11.59 -25.56 14.38
N LEU A 164 10.53 -25.92 13.65
CA LEU A 164 10.53 -27.01 12.67
C LEU A 164 11.20 -26.60 11.33
N GLY A 165 11.73 -25.38 11.22
CA GLY A 165 12.46 -24.91 10.03
C GLY A 165 11.57 -24.65 8.81
N LEU A 166 12.14 -24.80 7.61
CA LEU A 166 11.46 -24.69 6.31
C LEU A 166 10.39 -25.79 6.08
N GLU A 167 10.32 -26.79 6.95
CA GLU A 167 9.41 -27.94 6.84
C GLU A 167 8.03 -27.70 7.51
N ASP A 168 7.81 -26.55 8.15
CA ASP A 168 6.51 -26.17 8.73
C ASP A 168 5.62 -25.41 7.71
N GLU A 169 4.30 -25.41 7.89
CA GLU A 169 3.32 -24.73 7.03
C GLU A 169 3.62 -23.23 6.83
N ARG A 170 4.30 -22.61 7.80
CA ARG A 170 4.74 -21.20 7.77
C ARG A 170 6.10 -20.98 7.12
N GLY A 171 6.98 -21.99 7.08
CA GLY A 171 8.17 -21.97 6.23
C GLY A 171 7.79 -22.09 4.75
N ASN A 172 6.76 -22.91 4.49
CA ASN A 172 6.20 -23.13 3.17
C ASN A 172 5.69 -21.82 2.52
N VAL A 173 5.07 -20.91 3.27
CA VAL A 173 4.53 -19.66 2.68
C VAL A 173 5.62 -18.68 2.22
N PHE A 174 6.76 -18.61 2.92
CA PHE A 174 7.90 -17.79 2.49
C PHE A 174 8.52 -18.35 1.20
N ILE A 175 8.68 -19.68 1.12
CA ILE A 175 9.16 -20.34 -0.09
C ILE A 175 8.19 -20.13 -1.25
N LYS A 176 6.87 -20.32 -1.03
CA LYS A 176 5.85 -20.04 -2.04
C LYS A 176 5.93 -18.60 -2.57
N TYR A 177 6.17 -17.62 -1.71
CA TYR A 177 6.37 -16.23 -2.12
C TYR A 177 7.60 -16.06 -3.03
N LEU A 178 8.73 -16.69 -2.68
CA LEU A 178 9.93 -16.69 -3.52
C LEU A 178 9.71 -17.43 -4.84
N ASP A 179 9.01 -18.57 -4.83
CA ASP A 179 8.69 -19.34 -6.04
C ASP A 179 7.86 -18.50 -7.01
N VAL A 180 6.80 -17.84 -6.52
CA VAL A 180 5.99 -16.91 -7.33
C VAL A 180 6.86 -15.78 -7.90
N ALA A 181 7.77 -15.23 -7.10
CA ALA A 181 8.67 -14.17 -7.59
C ALA A 181 9.67 -14.67 -8.64
N LEU A 182 10.20 -15.88 -8.48
CA LEU A 182 11.12 -16.51 -9.44
C LEU A 182 10.43 -16.94 -10.73
N ASP A 183 9.15 -17.29 -10.67
CA ASP A 183 8.33 -17.59 -11.84
C ASP A 183 7.98 -16.32 -12.62
N ILE A 184 7.56 -15.25 -11.92
CA ILE A 184 7.18 -13.97 -12.53
C ILE A 184 8.39 -13.20 -13.06
N ARG A 185 9.54 -13.30 -12.37
CA ARG A 185 10.80 -12.58 -12.67
C ARG A 185 10.61 -11.06 -12.78
N PRO A 186 10.11 -10.39 -11.72
CA PRO A 186 10.01 -8.93 -11.73
C PRO A 186 11.40 -8.29 -11.79
N LYS A 187 11.46 -7.02 -12.17
CA LYS A 187 12.72 -6.25 -12.18
C LYS A 187 13.26 -6.04 -10.77
N TYR A 188 12.37 -5.92 -9.79
CA TYR A 188 12.70 -5.67 -8.40
C TYR A 188 11.90 -6.59 -7.48
N ILE A 189 12.52 -6.93 -6.35
CA ILE A 189 11.85 -7.59 -5.22
C ILE A 189 12.14 -6.81 -3.94
N VAL A 190 11.11 -6.59 -3.12
CA VAL A 190 11.24 -5.99 -1.79
C VAL A 190 10.69 -6.98 -0.77
N ILE A 191 11.50 -7.28 0.25
CA ILE A 191 11.12 -8.18 1.34
C ILE A 191 11.32 -7.43 2.65
N GLU A 192 10.22 -7.10 3.32
CA GLU A 192 10.25 -6.56 4.68
C GLU A 192 10.36 -7.71 5.67
N ASN A 193 11.29 -7.60 6.62
CA ASN A 193 11.44 -8.59 7.67
C ASN A 193 12.19 -8.01 8.88
N VAL A 194 12.11 -8.69 10.02
CA VAL A 194 12.84 -8.33 11.23
C VAL A 194 14.34 -8.64 11.11
N ARG A 195 15.17 -7.89 11.85
CA ARG A 195 16.65 -8.05 11.86
C ARG A 195 17.15 -9.48 12.10
N GLY A 196 16.37 -10.28 12.84
CA GLY A 196 16.71 -11.67 13.14
C GLY A 196 16.81 -12.57 11.92
N LEU A 197 16.29 -12.14 10.75
CA LEU A 197 16.46 -12.86 9.49
C LEU A 197 17.94 -13.01 9.12
N LEU A 198 18.76 -11.99 9.36
CA LEU A 198 20.18 -12.00 8.98
C LEU A 198 20.97 -13.07 9.74
N SER A 199 20.62 -13.31 11.01
CA SER A 199 21.33 -14.23 11.90
C SER A 199 20.73 -15.63 11.98
N ALA A 200 19.70 -15.91 11.18
CA ALA A 200 18.99 -17.17 11.23
C ALA A 200 19.78 -18.28 10.51
N PRO A 201 19.99 -19.45 11.14
CA PRO A 201 20.55 -20.61 10.45
C PRO A 201 19.52 -21.20 9.48
N MET A 202 19.97 -21.73 8.33
CA MET A 202 19.08 -22.43 7.38
C MET A 202 18.44 -23.68 7.99
N LYS A 203 19.16 -24.36 8.88
CA LYS A 203 18.70 -25.52 9.63
C LYS A 203 18.89 -25.32 11.12
N HIS A 204 17.80 -25.38 11.87
CA HIS A 204 17.89 -25.18 13.31
C HIS A 204 18.29 -26.47 14.04
N ARG A 205 19.42 -26.44 14.76
CA ARG A 205 19.74 -27.45 15.79
C ARG A 205 19.29 -26.98 17.19
N PRO A 206 18.56 -27.76 18.00
CA PRO A 206 18.18 -27.41 19.39
C PRO A 206 19.37 -27.02 20.27
N HIS A 207 19.20 -26.08 21.22
CA HIS A 207 20.32 -25.59 22.06
C HIS A 207 20.92 -26.66 22.97
N ASN A 208 20.12 -27.63 23.42
CA ASN A 208 20.57 -28.80 24.18
C ASN A 208 21.37 -29.82 23.34
N GLU A 209 21.38 -29.65 22.02
CA GLU A 209 22.16 -30.46 21.07
C GLU A 209 23.39 -29.70 20.53
N ARG A 210 23.79 -28.62 21.22
CA ARG A 210 24.98 -27.80 20.91
C ARG A 210 25.92 -27.79 22.10
N GLY A 211 27.22 -27.63 21.84
CA GLY A 211 28.22 -27.38 22.88
C GLY A 211 29.28 -28.47 23.01
N GLU A 212 30.00 -28.41 24.12
CA GLU A 212 31.18 -29.25 24.38
C GLU A 212 30.79 -30.74 24.46
N GLY A 213 31.50 -31.60 23.74
CA GLY A 213 31.21 -33.03 23.65
C GLY A 213 30.18 -33.44 22.58
N LEU A 214 29.60 -32.49 21.85
CA LEU A 214 28.69 -32.75 20.72
C LEU A 214 29.33 -32.41 19.37
N PRO A 215 28.88 -32.99 18.25
CA PRO A 215 29.41 -32.68 16.92
C PRO A 215 29.28 -31.19 16.60
N PRO A 216 30.25 -30.57 15.91
CA PRO A 216 30.16 -29.17 15.49
C PRO A 216 28.92 -28.92 14.62
N LEU A 217 28.48 -27.66 14.56
CA LEU A 217 27.40 -27.24 13.68
C LEU A 217 27.83 -27.40 12.22
N LYS A 218 26.99 -28.04 11.42
CA LYS A 218 27.12 -28.09 9.95
C LYS A 218 26.97 -26.67 9.38
N SER A 219 27.44 -26.44 8.16
CA SER A 219 27.33 -25.14 7.49
C SER A 219 25.89 -24.62 7.42
N GLU A 220 24.92 -25.51 7.20
CA GLU A 220 23.48 -25.19 7.22
C GLU A 220 22.94 -24.82 8.62
N GLU A 221 23.62 -25.24 9.70
CA GLU A 221 23.21 -25.02 11.09
C GLU A 221 23.92 -23.83 11.77
N GLN A 222 24.90 -23.24 11.08
CA GLN A 222 25.56 -22.03 11.54
C GLN A 222 24.64 -20.81 11.34
N PRO A 223 24.65 -19.84 12.26
CA PRO A 223 23.99 -18.56 12.05
C PRO A 223 24.46 -17.92 10.74
N GLY A 224 23.52 -17.44 9.91
CA GLY A 224 23.85 -16.62 8.73
C GLY A 224 24.33 -15.23 9.13
N GLY A 225 24.90 -14.48 8.17
CA GLY A 225 25.36 -13.10 8.34
C GLY A 225 26.78 -12.88 7.88
#